data_AF-A0A3N9UYM0-F1
#
_entry.id   AF-A0A3N9UYM0-F1
#
_cell.length_a   1.000
_cell.length_b   1.000
_cell.length_c   1.000
_cell.angle_alpha   90.00
_cell.angle_beta   90.00
_cell.angle_gamma   90.00
#
_symmetry.space_group_name_H-M   'P 1'
#
loop_
_entity.id
_entity.type
_entity.pdbx_description
1 polymer ?
#
loop_
_entity_poly.entity_id
_entity_poly.type
_entity_poly.pdbx_seq_one_letter_code
_entity_poly.pdbx_strand_id
1 'polypeptide(L)'
;MFWRTAARLIFGLLLIAALLYRFNPAAALSTVLSASPALLLLAPAVYSITFLILSLRWRRVLHALGEDLPLSDAYQAFAGGMILSDLTPGRIGDLSRSLLVRDQLTLYKGLASVVIDRYADLLTTFALGLWGMVFLAQRGPYILLASSAILMIAASASFLWLRRSSVLEVLRSRSSRFTGIANALDDAISDVRGIKGLMAGSVLMTIVAWITHALRIAIIARSVGYEIPLPMLIFGLPLVSALSLIPVTFSGLGLVEGGLAVLLAGVGVPAAAGVSIALMDRAITVAFHILVGSRAATRAL
;
A
#
# COMPACT_ATOMS: atom_id res chain seq x y z
N MET A 1 -10.80 14.84 18.66
CA MET A 1 -10.34 13.76 17.75
C MET A 1 -10.94 13.89 16.35
N PHE A 2 -12.27 14.05 16.22
CA PHE A 2 -12.99 14.16 14.93
C PHE A 2 -12.53 15.30 14.00
N TRP A 3 -12.26 16.51 14.52
CA TRP A 3 -11.80 17.68 13.76
C TRP A 3 -10.47 17.46 13.03
N ARG A 4 -9.53 16.73 13.64
CA ARG A 4 -8.25 16.38 13.00
C ARG A 4 -8.45 15.37 11.87
N THR A 5 -9.38 14.44 12.05
CA THR A 5 -9.80 13.48 11.02
C THR A 5 -10.46 14.22 9.85
N ALA A 6 -11.46 15.06 10.12
CA ALA A 6 -12.13 15.85 9.09
C ALA A 6 -11.16 16.77 8.32
N ALA A 7 -10.24 17.46 9.01
CA ALA A 7 -9.26 18.33 8.40
C ALA A 7 -8.35 17.60 7.39
N ARG A 8 -7.88 16.38 7.71
CA ARG A 8 -7.05 15.57 6.79
C ARG A 8 -7.81 15.12 5.54
N LEU A 9 -9.11 14.85 5.67
CA LEU A 9 -9.97 14.42 4.56
C LEU A 9 -10.22 15.61 3.64
N ILE A 10 -10.62 16.74 4.22
CA ILE A 10 -10.83 17.99 3.52
C ILE A 10 -9.54 18.39 2.79
N PHE A 11 -8.38 18.31 3.44
CA PHE A 11 -7.10 18.63 2.80
C PHE A 11 -6.80 17.72 1.60
N GLY A 12 -7.02 16.41 1.71
CA GLY A 12 -6.85 15.49 0.57
C GLY A 12 -7.82 15.76 -0.57
N LEU A 13 -9.09 16.07 -0.27
CA LEU A 13 -10.08 16.45 -1.28
C LEU A 13 -9.71 17.78 -1.95
N LEU A 14 -9.20 18.75 -1.19
CA LEU A 14 -8.71 20.02 -1.72
C LEU A 14 -7.50 19.82 -2.63
N LEU A 15 -6.58 18.90 -2.30
CA LEU A 15 -5.46 18.55 -3.18
C LEU A 15 -5.94 17.97 -4.51
N ILE A 16 -6.93 17.05 -4.48
CA ILE A 16 -7.52 16.52 -5.72
C ILE A 16 -8.21 17.63 -6.52
N ALA A 17 -9.01 18.48 -5.85
CA ALA A 17 -9.67 19.61 -6.50
C ALA A 17 -8.65 20.57 -7.12
N ALA A 18 -7.55 20.85 -6.43
CA ALA A 18 -6.45 21.67 -6.94
C ALA A 18 -5.77 21.04 -8.16
N LEU A 19 -5.52 19.73 -8.14
CA LEU A 19 -4.98 19.00 -9.31
C LEU A 19 -5.92 19.10 -10.52
N LEU A 20 -7.21 18.82 -10.33
CA LEU A 20 -8.21 18.91 -11.40
C LEU A 20 -8.36 20.33 -11.94
N TYR A 21 -8.41 21.33 -11.06
CA TYR A 21 -8.48 22.74 -11.44
C TYR A 21 -7.23 23.17 -12.22
N ARG A 22 -6.03 22.76 -11.76
CA ARG A 22 -4.75 23.11 -12.39
C ARG A 22 -4.58 22.49 -13.78
N PHE A 23 -5.06 21.26 -13.98
CA PHE A 23 -4.82 20.48 -15.18
C PHE A 23 -6.04 20.35 -16.12
N ASN A 24 -6.97 21.32 -16.06
CA ASN A 24 -8.18 21.37 -16.88
C ASN A 24 -9.19 20.24 -16.56
N PRO A 25 -10.25 20.53 -15.78
CA PRO A 25 -11.21 19.51 -15.36
C PRO A 25 -12.02 18.94 -16.53
N ALA A 26 -12.27 19.73 -17.59
CA ALA A 26 -12.98 19.26 -18.78
C ALA A 26 -12.15 18.22 -19.56
N ALA A 27 -10.83 18.44 -19.65
CA ALA A 27 -9.90 17.48 -20.27
C ALA A 27 -9.74 16.20 -19.42
N ALA A 28 -9.74 16.34 -18.10
CA ALA A 28 -9.74 15.18 -17.20
C ALA A 28 -11.01 14.34 -17.39
N LEU A 29 -12.18 14.99 -17.44
CA LEU A 29 -13.46 14.33 -17.68
C LEU A 29 -13.54 13.66 -19.05
N SER A 30 -13.10 14.34 -20.12
CA SER A 30 -13.09 13.76 -21.46
C SER A 30 -12.17 12.54 -21.54
N THR A 31 -11.05 12.56 -20.82
CA THR A 31 -10.16 11.39 -20.70
C THR A 31 -10.91 10.20 -20.08
N VAL A 32 -11.60 10.41 -18.96
CA VAL A 32 -12.39 9.33 -18.32
C VAL A 32 -13.49 8.81 -19.25
N LEU A 33 -14.19 9.70 -19.95
CA LEU A 33 -15.26 9.33 -20.89
C LEU A 33 -14.76 8.60 -22.14
N SER A 34 -13.49 8.80 -22.52
CA SER A 34 -12.85 8.08 -23.63
C SER A 34 -12.37 6.67 -23.27
N ALA A 35 -12.41 6.31 -21.97
CA ALA A 35 -11.84 5.07 -21.48
C ALA A 35 -12.60 3.85 -22.02
N SER A 36 -11.88 2.88 -22.58
CA SER A 36 -12.44 1.59 -23.01
C SER A 36 -13.03 0.82 -21.82
N PRO A 37 -14.36 0.56 -21.79
CA PRO A 37 -14.98 -0.16 -20.67
C PRO A 37 -14.43 -1.58 -20.50
N ALA A 38 -14.11 -2.26 -21.61
CA ALA A 38 -13.56 -3.61 -21.59
C ALA A 38 -12.20 -3.68 -20.87
N LEU A 39 -11.32 -2.70 -21.13
CA LEU A 39 -10.03 -2.62 -20.43
C LEU A 39 -10.21 -2.23 -18.96
N LEU A 40 -11.13 -1.30 -18.65
CA LEU A 40 -11.43 -0.95 -17.27
C LEU A 40 -11.99 -2.12 -16.45
N LEU A 41 -12.77 -3.02 -17.07
CA LEU A 41 -13.26 -4.24 -16.41
C LEU A 41 -12.16 -5.29 -16.17
N LEU A 42 -11.07 -5.26 -16.93
CA LEU A 42 -9.92 -6.15 -16.72
C LEU A 42 -9.07 -5.71 -15.51
N ALA A 43 -9.01 -4.41 -15.22
CA ALA A 43 -8.24 -3.86 -14.10
C ALA A 43 -8.59 -4.48 -12.71
N PRO A 44 -9.87 -4.62 -12.29
CA PRO A 44 -10.20 -5.29 -11.04
C PRO A 44 -9.88 -6.79 -11.04
N ALA A 45 -9.91 -7.47 -12.20
CA ALA A 45 -9.49 -8.87 -12.30
C ALA A 45 -7.98 -9.02 -12.02
N VAL A 46 -7.15 -8.15 -12.60
CA VAL A 46 -5.71 -8.11 -12.28
C VAL A 46 -5.48 -7.73 -10.81
N TYR A 47 -6.29 -6.81 -10.27
CA TYR A 47 -6.17 -6.43 -8.86
C TYR A 47 -6.55 -7.56 -7.89
N SER A 48 -7.49 -8.43 -8.29
CA SER A 48 -7.82 -9.65 -7.53
C SER A 48 -6.61 -10.58 -7.40
N ILE A 49 -5.80 -10.69 -8.46
CA ILE A 49 -4.55 -11.46 -8.44
C ILE A 49 -3.54 -10.82 -7.49
N THR A 50 -3.39 -9.50 -7.51
CA THR A 50 -2.56 -8.77 -6.53
C THR A 50 -2.97 -9.13 -5.11
N PHE A 51 -4.26 -9.06 -4.80
CA PHE A 51 -4.78 -9.39 -3.48
C PHE A 51 -4.52 -10.84 -3.10
N LEU A 52 -4.73 -11.78 -4.03
CA LEU A 52 -4.47 -13.19 -3.79
C LEU A 52 -3.00 -13.43 -3.41
N ILE A 53 -2.05 -12.80 -4.12
CA ILE A 53 -0.63 -12.89 -3.80
C ILE A 53 -0.36 -12.34 -2.40
N LEU A 54 -0.88 -11.15 -2.08
CA LEU A 54 -0.65 -10.52 -0.77
C LEU A 54 -1.30 -11.30 0.39
N SER A 55 -2.48 -11.87 0.18
CA SER A 55 -3.15 -12.73 1.17
C SER A 55 -2.42 -14.06 1.38
N LEU A 56 -1.93 -14.69 0.30
CA LEU A 56 -1.09 -15.89 0.41
C LEU A 56 0.22 -15.60 1.14
N ARG A 57 0.83 -14.44 0.90
CA ARG A 57 2.05 -14.00 1.58
C ARG A 57 1.79 -13.83 3.07
N TRP A 58 0.73 -13.11 3.44
CA TRP A 58 0.34 -12.94 4.84
C TRP A 58 0.02 -14.29 5.52
N ARG A 59 -0.67 -15.19 4.83
CA ARG A 59 -0.96 -16.55 5.32
C ARG A 59 0.31 -17.37 5.59
N ARG A 60 1.35 -17.24 4.76
CA ARG A 60 2.67 -17.87 5.03
C ARG A 60 3.31 -17.32 6.31
N VAL A 61 3.16 -16.03 6.58
CA VAL A 61 3.66 -15.41 7.82
C VAL A 61 2.87 -15.93 9.03
N LEU A 62 1.54 -16.02 8.94
CA LEU A 62 0.70 -16.61 9.99
C LEU A 62 1.10 -18.06 10.28
N HIS A 63 1.28 -18.87 9.24
CA HIS A 63 1.69 -20.26 9.38
C HIS A 63 3.07 -20.39 10.06
N ALA A 64 4.01 -19.47 9.77
CA ALA A 64 5.30 -19.45 10.43
C ALA A 64 5.22 -19.08 11.93
N LEU A 65 4.12 -18.48 12.37
CA LEU A 65 3.79 -18.17 13.76
C LEU A 65 2.92 -19.25 14.43
N GLY A 66 2.68 -20.36 13.72
CA GLY A 66 1.86 -21.48 14.19
C GLY A 66 0.35 -21.23 14.11
N GLU A 67 -0.10 -20.28 13.30
CA GLU A 67 -1.52 -20.01 13.06
C GLU A 67 -1.89 -20.42 11.61
N ASP A 68 -2.92 -21.23 11.43
CA ASP A 68 -3.43 -21.57 10.10
C ASP A 68 -4.80 -20.94 9.89
N LEU A 69 -4.85 -19.99 8.95
CA LEU A 69 -6.06 -19.27 8.58
C LEU A 69 -6.47 -19.71 7.16
N PRO A 70 -7.72 -20.08 6.90
CA PRO A 70 -8.16 -20.40 5.54
C PRO A 70 -7.90 -19.25 4.58
N LEU A 71 -7.55 -19.56 3.33
CA LEU A 71 -7.22 -18.52 2.33
C LEU A 71 -8.39 -17.56 2.08
N SER A 72 -9.62 -18.06 2.11
CA SER A 72 -10.83 -17.23 1.98
C SER A 72 -10.91 -16.16 3.08
N ASP A 73 -10.66 -16.56 4.33
CA ASP A 73 -10.70 -15.65 5.48
C ASP A 73 -9.51 -14.70 5.45
N ALA A 74 -8.32 -15.18 5.07
CA ALA A 74 -7.15 -14.32 4.88
C ALA A 74 -7.39 -13.25 3.80
N TYR A 75 -8.02 -13.63 2.68
CA TYR A 75 -8.36 -12.74 1.57
C TYR A 75 -9.42 -11.71 1.97
N GLN A 76 -10.49 -12.16 2.62
CA GLN A 76 -11.55 -11.31 3.14
C GLN A 76 -11.05 -10.33 4.21
N ALA A 77 -10.24 -10.79 5.15
CA ALA A 77 -9.64 -9.97 6.20
C ALA A 77 -8.65 -8.95 5.63
N PHE A 78 -7.86 -9.32 4.62
CA PHE A 78 -6.99 -8.37 3.93
C PHE A 78 -7.80 -7.28 3.24
N ALA A 79 -8.86 -7.63 2.50
CA ALA A 79 -9.75 -6.65 1.86
C ALA A 79 -10.50 -5.76 2.86
N GLY A 80 -11.03 -6.34 3.94
CA GLY A 80 -11.67 -5.58 5.01
C GLY A 80 -10.68 -4.64 5.72
N GLY A 81 -9.45 -5.11 5.97
CA GLY A 81 -8.39 -4.29 6.54
C GLY A 81 -7.99 -3.12 5.64
N MET A 82 -8.05 -3.32 4.32
CA MET A 82 -7.78 -2.28 3.34
C MET A 82 -8.84 -1.18 3.31
N ILE A 83 -10.12 -1.49 3.59
CA ILE A 83 -11.16 -0.46 3.80
C ILE A 83 -10.74 0.47 4.96
N LEU A 84 -10.33 -0.10 6.10
CA LEU A 84 -9.88 0.69 7.24
C LEU A 84 -8.53 1.38 6.97
N SER A 85 -7.66 0.77 6.17
CA SER A 85 -6.40 1.38 5.72
C SER A 85 -6.65 2.63 4.86
N ASP A 86 -7.63 2.57 3.96
CA ASP A 86 -8.04 3.70 3.11
C ASP A 86 -8.62 4.86 3.91
N LEU A 87 -9.26 4.54 5.04
CA LEU A 87 -9.87 5.49 5.98
C LEU A 87 -8.94 5.89 7.14
N THR A 88 -7.64 5.55 7.09
CA THR A 88 -6.69 5.96 8.13
C THR A 88 -5.43 6.63 7.55
N PRO A 89 -4.87 7.66 8.23
CA PRO A 89 -3.59 8.24 7.84
C PRO A 89 -2.45 7.22 7.99
N GLY A 90 -1.51 7.22 7.04
CA GLY A 90 -0.34 6.34 7.09
C GLY A 90 -0.67 4.85 6.96
N ARG A 91 -1.88 4.50 6.51
CA ARG A 91 -2.35 3.12 6.27
C ARG A 91 -2.34 2.21 7.51
N ILE A 92 -2.37 2.81 8.71
CA ILE A 92 -2.35 2.10 10.01
C ILE A 92 -3.52 1.11 10.14
N GLY A 93 -4.65 1.39 9.49
CA GLY A 93 -5.83 0.52 9.45
C GLY A 93 -5.55 -0.88 8.90
N ASP A 94 -4.43 -1.13 8.23
CA ASP A 94 -4.02 -2.49 7.83
C ASP A 94 -3.84 -3.44 9.03
N LEU A 95 -3.52 -2.92 10.22
CA LEU A 95 -3.49 -3.70 11.47
C LEU A 95 -4.85 -4.30 11.83
N SER A 96 -5.94 -3.77 11.30
CA SER A 96 -7.28 -4.27 11.59
C SER A 96 -7.53 -5.66 11.01
N ARG A 97 -6.80 -6.10 9.98
CA ARG A 97 -7.03 -7.42 9.37
C ARG A 97 -6.90 -8.57 10.36
N SER A 98 -6.02 -8.48 11.37
CA SER A 98 -5.95 -9.48 12.45
C SER A 98 -7.10 -9.38 13.45
N LEU A 99 -7.71 -8.19 13.60
CA LEU A 99 -8.90 -8.01 14.44
C LEU A 99 -10.14 -8.63 13.78
N LEU A 100 -10.22 -8.58 12.44
CA LEU A 100 -11.34 -9.13 11.66
C LEU A 100 -11.44 -10.67 11.72
N VAL A 101 -10.37 -11.35 12.10
CA VAL A 101 -10.30 -12.83 12.25
C VAL A 101 -9.82 -13.24 13.65
N ARG A 102 -10.01 -12.37 14.65
CA ARG A 102 -9.54 -12.58 16.03
C ARG A 102 -10.12 -13.81 16.72
N ASP A 103 -11.20 -14.36 16.19
CA ASP A 103 -11.87 -15.59 16.60
C ASP A 103 -11.19 -16.85 16.07
N GLN A 104 -10.34 -16.73 15.05
CA GLN A 104 -9.64 -17.83 14.38
C GLN A 104 -8.14 -17.86 14.66
N LEU A 105 -7.60 -16.81 15.29
CA LEU A 105 -6.18 -16.72 15.60
C LEU A 105 -5.92 -16.10 16.97
N THR A 106 -4.74 -16.36 17.50
CA THR A 106 -4.26 -15.67 18.68
C THR A 106 -3.90 -14.21 18.34
N LEU A 107 -4.63 -13.23 18.89
CA LEU A 107 -4.57 -11.83 18.44
C LEU A 107 -3.15 -11.23 18.39
N TYR A 108 -2.30 -11.48 19.40
CA TYR A 108 -0.95 -10.92 19.40
C TYR A 108 -0.07 -11.51 18.28
N LYS A 109 -0.23 -12.80 17.94
CA LYS A 109 0.44 -13.41 16.78
C LYS A 109 -0.14 -12.88 15.47
N GLY A 110 -1.45 -12.66 15.42
CA GLY A 110 -2.11 -11.94 14.33
C GLY A 110 -1.46 -10.57 14.09
N LEU A 111 -1.31 -9.75 15.14
CA LEU A 111 -0.64 -8.46 15.05
C LEU A 111 0.84 -8.58 14.66
N ALA A 112 1.59 -9.53 15.24
CA ALA A 112 2.98 -9.81 14.86
C ALA A 112 3.11 -10.14 13.37
N SER A 113 2.20 -10.97 12.85
CA SER A 113 2.17 -11.35 11.45
C SER A 113 1.99 -10.15 10.54
N VAL A 114 1.16 -9.17 10.93
CA VAL A 114 0.98 -7.94 10.16
C VAL A 114 2.25 -7.11 10.15
N VAL A 115 2.94 -6.98 11.28
CA VAL A 115 4.20 -6.23 11.37
C VAL A 115 5.28 -6.87 10.50
N ILE A 116 5.45 -8.19 10.55
CA ILE A 116 6.40 -8.94 9.71
C ILE A 116 6.07 -8.75 8.23
N ASP A 117 4.80 -8.91 7.86
CA ASP A 117 4.32 -8.76 6.49
C ASP A 117 4.51 -7.32 5.96
N ARG A 118 4.24 -6.30 6.78
CA ARG A 118 4.49 -4.89 6.45
C ARG A 118 5.98 -4.58 6.31
N TYR A 119 6.82 -5.17 7.15
CA TYR A 119 8.27 -4.98 7.05
C TYR A 119 8.83 -5.49 5.72
N ALA A 120 8.46 -6.72 5.33
CA ALA A 120 8.85 -7.28 4.04
C ALA A 120 8.32 -6.47 2.85
N ASP A 121 7.09 -5.96 2.95
CA ASP A 121 6.47 -5.10 1.94
C ASP A 121 7.24 -3.77 1.76
N LEU A 122 7.54 -3.10 2.88
CA LEU A 122 8.27 -1.83 2.87
C LEU A 122 9.70 -2.01 2.34
N LEU A 123 10.42 -3.02 2.79
CA LEU A 123 11.77 -3.30 2.29
C LEU A 123 11.78 -3.47 0.76
N THR A 124 10.85 -4.28 0.24
CA THR A 124 10.76 -4.54 -1.19
C THR A 124 10.35 -3.28 -1.96
N THR A 125 9.36 -2.54 -1.45
CA THR A 125 8.87 -1.29 -2.03
C THR A 125 9.99 -0.26 -2.14
N PHE A 126 10.78 -0.06 -1.09
CA PHE A 126 11.89 0.87 -1.14
C PHE A 126 13.03 0.38 -2.02
N ALA A 127 13.36 -0.91 -2.00
CA ALA A 127 14.37 -1.47 -2.90
C ALA A 127 14.01 -1.26 -4.37
N LEU A 128 12.76 -1.57 -4.77
CA LEU A 128 12.28 -1.33 -6.13
C LEU A 128 12.22 0.16 -6.46
N GLY A 129 11.81 0.99 -5.50
CA GLY A 129 11.78 2.44 -5.66
C GLY A 129 13.17 3.03 -5.93
N LEU A 130 14.20 2.58 -5.21
CA LEU A 130 15.58 3.00 -5.45
C LEU A 130 16.05 2.66 -6.86
N TRP A 131 15.67 1.47 -7.38
CA TRP A 131 15.89 1.12 -8.77
C TRP A 131 15.14 2.04 -9.74
N GLY A 132 13.91 2.45 -9.40
CA GLY A 132 13.11 3.39 -10.18
C GLY A 132 13.76 4.75 -10.33
N MET A 133 14.53 5.17 -9.34
CA MET A 133 15.28 6.42 -9.39
C MET A 133 16.38 6.41 -10.43
N VAL A 134 16.95 5.26 -10.78
CA VAL A 134 17.94 5.18 -11.87
C VAL A 134 17.32 5.62 -13.20
N PHE A 135 16.06 5.25 -13.45
CA PHE A 135 15.32 5.67 -14.64
C PHE A 135 14.91 7.14 -14.59
N LEU A 136 14.67 7.69 -13.40
CA LEU A 136 14.30 9.08 -13.22
C LEU A 136 15.53 10.01 -13.14
N ALA A 137 16.72 9.51 -12.78
CA ALA A 137 17.94 10.27 -12.49
C ALA A 137 18.38 11.21 -13.60
N GLN A 138 18.04 10.91 -14.85
CA GLN A 138 18.37 11.75 -15.99
C GLN A 138 17.49 13.00 -16.13
N ARG A 139 16.50 13.21 -15.24
CA ARG A 139 15.40 14.19 -15.44
C ARG A 139 15.29 15.31 -14.40
N GLY A 140 16.34 15.59 -13.61
CA GLY A 140 16.46 16.85 -12.85
C GLY A 140 17.07 16.75 -11.43
N PRO A 141 17.09 17.85 -10.67
CA PRO A 141 17.71 17.90 -9.34
C PRO A 141 16.88 17.24 -8.22
N TYR A 142 15.58 17.03 -8.44
CA TYR A 142 14.67 16.50 -7.42
C TYR A 142 14.87 15.01 -7.09
N ILE A 143 15.67 14.28 -7.89
CA ILE A 143 16.00 12.87 -7.66
C ILE A 143 16.79 12.69 -6.36
N LEU A 144 17.72 13.60 -6.02
CA LEU A 144 18.53 13.50 -4.80
C LEU A 144 17.69 13.66 -3.52
N LEU A 145 16.66 14.51 -3.57
CA LEU A 145 15.74 14.71 -2.45
C LEU A 145 14.80 13.51 -2.27
N ALA A 146 14.26 12.99 -3.37
CA ALA A 146 13.42 11.79 -3.34
C ALA A 146 14.22 10.56 -2.88
N SER A 147 15.46 10.39 -3.36
CA SER A 147 16.33 9.26 -3.01
C SER A 147 16.77 9.31 -1.57
N SER A 148 17.16 10.48 -1.06
CA SER A 148 17.48 10.65 0.35
C SER A 148 16.26 10.40 1.26
N ALA A 149 15.06 10.87 0.90
CA ALA A 149 13.85 10.60 1.67
C ALA A 149 13.53 9.10 1.74
N ILE A 150 13.66 8.37 0.62
CA ILE A 150 13.41 6.93 0.57
C ILE A 150 14.47 6.12 1.30
N LEU A 151 15.75 6.48 1.13
CA LEU A 151 16.83 5.88 1.90
C LEU A 151 16.63 6.13 3.40
N MET A 152 16.20 7.33 3.80
CA MET A 152 15.89 7.63 5.20
C MET A 152 14.73 6.79 5.72
N ILE A 153 13.65 6.62 4.97
CA ILE A 153 12.51 5.81 5.43
C ILE A 153 12.90 4.33 5.48
N ALA A 154 13.61 3.81 4.47
CA ALA A 154 14.09 2.44 4.44
C ALA A 154 15.10 2.16 5.57
N ALA A 155 16.03 3.08 5.80
CA ALA A 155 16.99 3.02 6.89
C ALA A 155 16.30 3.13 8.25
N SER A 156 15.29 4.00 8.40
CA SER A 156 14.51 4.12 9.63
C SER A 156 13.70 2.86 9.91
N ALA A 157 13.03 2.29 8.91
CA ALA A 157 12.29 1.03 9.04
C ALA A 157 13.24 -0.13 9.40
N SER A 158 14.40 -0.20 8.74
CA SER A 158 15.43 -1.20 9.04
C SER A 158 16.03 -1.01 10.42
N PHE A 159 16.28 0.23 10.84
CA PHE A 159 16.77 0.56 12.17
C PHE A 159 15.77 0.19 13.25
N LEU A 160 14.49 0.54 13.08
CA LEU A 160 13.41 0.17 14.00
C LEU A 160 13.25 -1.35 14.10
N TRP A 161 13.41 -2.08 13.00
CA TRP A 161 13.39 -3.54 13.01
C TRP A 161 14.60 -4.15 13.73
N LEU A 162 15.81 -3.67 13.45
CA LEU A 162 17.04 -4.12 14.09
C LEU A 162 17.08 -3.78 15.58
N ARG A 163 16.47 -2.66 15.98
CA ARG A 163 16.34 -2.20 17.37
C ARG A 163 14.98 -2.53 17.97
N ARG A 164 14.26 -3.51 17.42
CA ARG A 164 12.89 -3.83 17.88
C ARG A 164 12.83 -4.10 19.38
N SER A 165 13.80 -4.79 19.95
CA SER A 165 13.86 -5.06 21.40
C SER A 165 13.89 -3.76 22.21
N SER A 166 14.70 -2.77 21.80
CA SER A 166 14.78 -1.44 22.43
C SER A 166 13.52 -0.59 22.20
N VAL A 167 12.90 -0.67 21.02
CA VAL A 167 11.63 0.03 20.74
C VAL A 167 10.51 -0.55 21.61
N LEU A 168 10.49 -1.87 21.75
CA LEU A 168 9.56 -2.58 22.60
C LEU A 168 9.83 -2.25 24.08
N GLU A 169 11.08 -2.07 24.53
CA GLU A 169 11.40 -1.56 25.89
C GLU A 169 10.80 -0.19 26.19
N VAL A 170 10.85 0.76 25.25
CA VAL A 170 10.20 2.07 25.42
C VAL A 170 8.68 1.95 25.49
N LEU A 171 8.08 0.99 24.77
CA LEU A 171 6.65 0.71 24.87
C LEU A 171 6.31 0.02 26.21
N ARG A 172 7.16 -0.90 26.68
CA ARG A 172 7.05 -1.56 27.99
C ARG A 172 7.08 -0.54 29.13
N SER A 173 7.89 0.52 29.04
CA SER A 173 8.02 1.56 30.07
C SER A 173 6.86 2.57 30.10
N ARG A 174 6.05 2.64 29.03
CA ARG A 174 4.91 3.58 28.93
C ARG A 174 3.66 3.11 29.66
N SER A 175 3.38 1.80 29.70
CA SER A 175 2.22 1.25 30.41
C SER A 175 2.30 -0.27 30.55
N SER A 176 1.85 -0.80 31.69
CA SER A 176 1.71 -2.24 31.95
C SER A 176 0.81 -2.97 30.94
N ARG A 177 -0.15 -2.26 30.33
CA ARG A 177 -1.02 -2.80 29.26
C ARG A 177 -0.26 -3.10 27.97
N PHE A 178 0.78 -2.33 27.67
CA PHE A 178 1.60 -2.52 26.47
C PHE A 178 2.73 -3.52 26.68
N THR A 179 3.14 -3.77 27.93
CA THR A 179 4.20 -4.74 28.26
C THR A 179 3.86 -6.15 27.77
N GLY A 180 2.62 -6.63 28.01
CA GLY A 180 2.19 -7.95 27.57
C GLY A 180 2.15 -8.11 26.05
N ILE A 181 1.68 -7.08 25.34
CA ILE A 181 1.66 -7.06 23.87
C ILE A 181 3.08 -7.01 23.33
N ALA A 182 3.95 -6.17 23.91
CA ALA A 182 5.32 -6.02 23.46
C ALA A 182 6.14 -7.31 23.64
N ASN A 183 5.99 -8.01 24.77
CA ASN A 183 6.64 -9.31 25.00
C ASN A 183 6.11 -10.36 24.03
N ALA A 184 4.79 -10.48 23.91
CA ALA A 184 4.19 -11.48 23.03
C ALA A 184 4.52 -11.23 21.54
N LEU A 185 4.73 -9.97 21.12
CA LEU A 185 5.23 -9.63 19.78
C LEU A 185 6.71 -10.00 19.61
N ASP A 186 7.57 -9.72 20.59
CA ASP A 186 9.00 -10.04 20.51
C ASP A 186 9.22 -11.56 20.47
N ASP A 187 8.54 -12.28 21.36
CA ASP A 187 8.57 -13.75 21.45
C ASP A 187 8.05 -14.38 20.16
N ALA A 188 6.91 -13.90 19.65
CA ALA A 188 6.36 -14.38 18.38
C ALA A 188 7.33 -14.18 17.21
N ILE A 189 8.06 -13.06 17.15
CA ILE A 189 9.01 -12.78 16.06
C ILE A 189 10.33 -13.55 16.24
N SER A 190 10.82 -13.70 17.48
CA SER A 190 12.07 -14.39 17.79
C SER A 190 11.97 -15.90 17.56
N ASP A 191 10.80 -16.49 17.78
CA ASP A 191 10.55 -17.92 17.63
C ASP A 191 10.32 -18.38 16.18
N VAL A 192 10.26 -17.45 15.21
CA VAL A 192 10.08 -17.80 13.79
C VAL A 192 11.31 -18.54 13.26
N ARG A 193 11.22 -19.87 13.21
CA ARG A 193 12.21 -20.73 12.57
C ARG A 193 12.30 -20.41 11.08
N GLY A 194 13.52 -20.23 10.57
CA GLY A 194 13.73 -19.97 9.14
C GLY A 194 13.29 -18.59 8.66
N ILE A 195 13.26 -17.58 9.54
CA ILE A 195 12.84 -16.20 9.23
C ILE A 195 13.48 -15.64 7.94
N LYS A 196 14.74 -15.97 7.65
CA LYS A 196 15.42 -15.55 6.40
C LYS A 196 14.72 -16.09 5.14
N GLY A 197 14.33 -17.37 5.15
CA GLY A 197 13.60 -17.99 4.05
C GLY A 197 12.19 -17.42 3.90
N LEU A 198 11.50 -17.18 5.02
CA LEU A 198 10.20 -16.51 5.03
C LEU A 198 10.30 -15.10 4.43
N MET A 199 11.31 -14.32 4.82
CA MET A 199 11.54 -12.98 4.28
C MET A 199 11.88 -13.01 2.80
N ALA A 200 12.77 -13.90 2.35
CA ALA A 200 13.11 -14.04 0.94
C ALA A 200 11.89 -14.41 0.08
N GLY A 201 11.08 -15.38 0.54
CA GLY A 201 9.82 -15.73 -0.11
C GLY A 201 8.81 -14.58 -0.13
N SER A 202 8.76 -13.79 0.94
CA SER A 202 7.89 -12.61 1.03
C SER A 202 8.31 -11.51 0.05
N VAL A 203 9.62 -11.24 -0.08
CA VAL A 203 10.16 -10.28 -1.07
C VAL A 203 9.79 -10.71 -2.48
N LEU A 204 9.99 -11.98 -2.83
CA LEU A 204 9.64 -12.50 -4.16
C LEU A 204 8.14 -12.30 -4.46
N MET A 205 7.27 -12.65 -3.50
CA MET A 205 5.83 -12.44 -3.67
C MET A 205 5.47 -10.96 -3.79
N THR A 206 6.13 -10.07 -3.05
CA THR A 206 5.93 -8.62 -3.17
C THR A 206 6.38 -8.09 -4.54
N ILE A 207 7.50 -8.59 -5.10
CA ILE A 207 7.93 -8.24 -6.47
C ILE A 207 6.85 -8.66 -7.49
N VAL A 208 6.32 -9.88 -7.37
CA VAL A 208 5.24 -10.36 -8.26
C VAL A 208 3.97 -9.50 -8.10
N ALA A 209 3.62 -9.10 -6.88
CA ALA A 209 2.52 -8.17 -6.65
C ALA A 209 2.76 -6.79 -7.27
N TRP A 210 4.00 -6.28 -7.27
CA TRP A 210 4.34 -5.04 -7.96
C TRP A 210 4.21 -5.14 -9.48
N ILE A 211 4.50 -6.29 -10.06
CA ILE A 211 4.25 -6.55 -11.48
C ILE A 211 2.75 -6.48 -11.77
N THR A 212 1.89 -7.10 -10.94
CA THR A 212 0.43 -7.03 -11.15
C THR A 212 -0.12 -5.63 -10.91
N HIS A 213 0.44 -4.86 -9.97
CA HIS A 213 0.15 -3.42 -9.82
C HIS A 213 0.51 -2.63 -11.07
N ALA A 214 1.70 -2.84 -11.64
CA ALA A 214 2.13 -2.18 -12.86
C ALA A 214 1.21 -2.54 -14.05
N LEU A 215 0.84 -3.82 -14.19
CA LEU A 215 -0.09 -4.26 -15.22
C LEU A 215 -1.46 -3.58 -15.10
N ARG A 216 -2.00 -3.46 -13.87
CA ARG A 216 -3.26 -2.75 -13.61
C ARG A 216 -3.21 -1.31 -14.11
N ILE A 217 -2.15 -0.56 -13.75
CA ILE A 217 -1.98 0.83 -14.21
C ILE A 217 -1.80 0.90 -15.73
N ALA A 218 -1.02 -0.02 -16.31
CA ALA A 218 -0.83 -0.08 -17.76
C ALA A 218 -2.16 -0.34 -18.51
N ILE A 219 -3.03 -1.20 -17.98
CA ILE A 219 -4.36 -1.46 -18.53
C ILE A 219 -5.24 -0.21 -18.46
N ILE A 220 -5.24 0.50 -17.32
CA ILE A 220 -5.99 1.75 -17.15
C ILE A 220 -5.46 2.83 -18.11
N ALA A 221 -4.14 3.00 -18.22
CA ALA A 221 -3.55 3.94 -19.16
C ALA A 221 -3.89 3.60 -20.63
N ARG A 222 -3.84 2.32 -20.99
CA ARG A 222 -4.21 1.85 -22.33
C ARG A 222 -5.68 2.06 -22.63
N SER A 223 -6.55 2.02 -21.61
CA SER A 223 -7.99 2.29 -21.77
C SER A 223 -8.26 3.69 -22.34
N VAL A 224 -7.37 4.65 -22.08
CA VAL A 224 -7.45 6.04 -22.54
C VAL A 224 -6.38 6.38 -23.59
N GLY A 225 -5.82 5.36 -24.25
CA GLY A 225 -4.95 5.52 -25.42
C GLY A 225 -3.46 5.75 -25.12
N TYR A 226 -2.99 5.54 -23.88
CA TYR A 226 -1.57 5.68 -23.54
C TYR A 226 -0.91 4.32 -23.29
N GLU A 227 0.23 4.10 -23.96
CA GLU A 227 1.08 2.94 -23.71
C GLU A 227 2.25 3.32 -22.80
N ILE A 228 2.28 2.74 -21.61
CA ILE A 228 3.28 3.04 -20.60
C ILE A 228 4.27 1.87 -20.49
N PRO A 229 5.59 2.11 -20.57
CA PRO A 229 6.58 1.07 -20.37
C PRO A 229 6.44 0.40 -19.00
N LEU A 230 6.25 -0.92 -18.97
CA LEU A 230 6.10 -1.67 -17.72
C LEU A 230 7.27 -1.50 -16.74
N PRO A 231 8.55 -1.48 -17.16
CA PRO A 231 9.66 -1.29 -16.22
C PRO A 231 9.53 0.02 -15.43
N MET A 232 9.09 1.09 -16.08
CA MET A 232 8.86 2.37 -15.43
C MET A 232 7.78 2.29 -14.35
N LEU A 233 6.71 1.53 -14.59
CA LEU A 233 5.65 1.32 -13.60
C LEU A 233 6.11 0.42 -12.46
N ILE A 234 6.80 -0.69 -12.75
CA ILE A 234 7.29 -1.65 -11.75
C ILE A 234 8.21 -0.97 -10.73
N PHE A 235 9.10 -0.09 -11.20
CA PHE A 235 10.05 0.58 -10.32
C PHE A 235 9.60 1.97 -9.84
N GLY A 236 8.74 2.65 -10.59
CA GLY A 236 8.23 3.99 -10.26
C GLY A 236 7.01 3.99 -9.34
N LEU A 237 6.08 3.04 -9.48
CA LEU A 237 4.89 2.96 -8.63
C LEU A 237 5.20 2.73 -7.14
N PRO A 238 6.21 1.94 -6.75
CA PRO A 238 6.63 1.84 -5.35
C PRO A 238 6.94 3.19 -4.70
N LEU A 239 7.57 4.11 -5.46
CA LEU A 239 7.87 5.48 -5.01
C LEU A 239 6.59 6.27 -4.73
N VAL A 240 5.65 6.21 -5.69
CA VAL A 240 4.37 6.90 -5.59
C VAL A 240 3.55 6.32 -4.44
N SER A 241 3.57 5.00 -4.25
CA SER A 241 2.86 4.33 -3.17
C SER A 241 3.39 4.70 -1.78
N ALA A 242 4.70 4.97 -1.64
CA ALA A 242 5.27 5.43 -0.39
C ALA A 242 4.66 6.76 0.09
N LEU A 243 4.12 7.60 -0.81
CA LEU A 243 3.40 8.83 -0.44
C LEU A 243 2.15 8.53 0.40
N SER A 244 1.56 7.34 0.28
CA SER A 244 0.42 6.91 1.11
C SER A 244 0.77 6.70 2.58
N LEU A 245 2.06 6.55 2.90
CA LEU A 245 2.56 6.40 4.27
C LEU A 245 2.71 7.74 4.99
N ILE A 246 2.71 8.85 4.25
CA ILE A 246 2.83 10.19 4.82
C ILE A 246 1.49 10.53 5.51
N PRO A 247 1.46 10.75 6.85
CA PRO A 247 0.21 10.90 7.62
C PRO A 247 -0.41 12.30 7.49
N VAL A 248 -0.35 12.89 6.30
CA VAL A 248 -0.91 14.21 5.95
C VAL A 248 -2.36 14.06 5.47
N THR A 249 -2.66 13.05 4.66
CA THR A 249 -4.02 12.74 4.18
C THR A 249 -4.38 11.27 4.40
N PHE A 250 -5.65 10.91 4.18
CA PHE A 250 -6.12 9.52 4.24
C PHE A 250 -5.54 8.71 3.08
N SER A 251 -4.74 7.68 3.38
CA SER A 251 -4.11 6.82 2.36
C SER A 251 -3.45 7.61 1.20
N GLY A 252 -2.81 8.74 1.55
CA GLY A 252 -2.15 9.64 0.59
C GLY A 252 -3.08 10.29 -0.44
N LEU A 253 -4.37 10.46 -0.15
CA LEU A 253 -5.33 11.15 -1.01
C LEU A 253 -4.77 12.50 -1.49
N GLY A 254 -4.77 12.70 -2.82
CA GLY A 254 -4.17 13.84 -3.51
C GLY A 254 -2.67 13.72 -3.75
N LEU A 255 -1.92 13.14 -2.80
CA LEU A 255 -0.47 12.94 -2.93
C LEU A 255 -0.13 11.81 -3.90
N VAL A 256 -0.81 10.66 -3.77
CA VAL A 256 -0.62 9.49 -4.63
C VAL A 256 -1.06 9.81 -6.06
N GLU A 257 -2.18 10.52 -6.22
CA GLU A 257 -2.70 10.89 -7.54
C GLU A 257 -1.77 11.89 -8.24
N GLY A 258 -1.31 12.90 -7.51
CA GLY A 258 -0.31 13.85 -8.03
C GLY A 258 1.01 13.16 -8.36
N GLY A 259 1.49 12.26 -7.49
CA GLY A 259 2.70 11.49 -7.70
C GLY A 259 2.63 10.58 -8.93
N LEU A 260 1.50 9.91 -9.14
CA LEU A 260 1.27 9.10 -10.33
C LEU A 260 1.19 9.96 -11.59
N ALA A 261 0.48 11.10 -11.54
CA ALA A 261 0.42 12.03 -12.67
C ALA A 261 1.81 12.55 -13.06
N VAL A 262 2.66 12.89 -12.08
CA VAL A 262 4.07 13.30 -12.31
C VAL A 262 4.89 12.15 -12.88
N LEU A 263 4.73 10.93 -12.35
CA LEU A 263 5.41 9.76 -12.88
C LEU A 263 5.06 9.60 -14.36
N LEU A 264 3.76 9.55 -14.71
CA LEU A 264 3.28 9.37 -16.09
C LEU A 264 3.67 10.52 -17.03
N ALA A 265 3.70 11.76 -16.54
CA ALA A 265 4.20 12.90 -17.30
C ALA A 265 5.67 12.72 -17.73
N GLY A 266 6.44 11.96 -16.95
CA GLY A 266 7.80 11.56 -17.32
C GLY A 266 7.88 10.78 -18.64
N VAL A 267 6.82 10.10 -19.09
CA VAL A 267 6.78 9.42 -20.40
C VAL A 267 5.86 10.10 -21.40
N GLY A 268 5.60 11.39 -21.21
CA GLY A 268 4.85 12.20 -22.17
C GLY A 268 3.33 12.12 -22.03
N VAL A 269 2.82 11.49 -20.97
CA VAL A 269 1.37 11.52 -20.69
C VAL A 269 0.99 12.94 -20.22
N PRO A 270 0.02 13.60 -20.87
CA PRO A 270 -0.48 14.89 -20.40
C PRO A 270 -0.97 14.80 -18.96
N ALA A 271 -0.66 15.82 -18.15
CA ALA A 271 -0.97 15.80 -16.72
C ALA A 271 -2.46 15.58 -16.42
N ALA A 272 -3.36 16.12 -17.25
CA ALA A 272 -4.80 15.88 -17.16
C ALA A 272 -5.14 14.39 -17.25
N ALA A 273 -4.56 13.70 -18.24
CA ALA A 273 -4.76 12.27 -18.42
C ALA A 273 -4.10 11.45 -17.31
N GLY A 274 -2.93 11.87 -16.83
CA GLY A 274 -2.25 11.25 -15.69
C GLY A 274 -3.10 11.30 -14.40
N VAL A 275 -3.72 12.46 -14.12
CA VAL A 275 -4.66 12.61 -12.99
C VAL A 275 -5.90 11.72 -13.19
N SER A 276 -6.48 11.68 -14.40
CA SER A 276 -7.63 10.81 -14.68
C SER A 276 -7.30 9.33 -14.50
N ILE A 277 -6.14 8.86 -14.97
CA ILE A 277 -5.66 7.49 -14.77
C ILE A 277 -5.55 7.18 -13.28
N ALA A 278 -4.98 8.09 -12.49
CA ALA A 278 -4.84 7.90 -11.05
C ALA A 278 -6.19 7.86 -10.30
N LEU A 279 -7.13 8.71 -10.69
CA LEU A 279 -8.47 8.73 -10.10
C LEU A 279 -9.27 7.47 -10.46
N MET A 280 -9.17 7.00 -11.70
CA MET A 280 -9.78 5.73 -12.12
C MET A 280 -9.18 4.55 -11.34
N ASP A 281 -7.85 4.53 -11.16
CA ASP A 281 -7.18 3.52 -10.35
C ASP A 281 -7.73 3.50 -8.92
N ARG A 282 -7.77 4.67 -8.25
CA ARG A 282 -8.31 4.77 -6.89
C ARG A 282 -9.77 4.33 -6.81
N ALA A 283 -10.61 4.73 -7.77
CA ALA A 283 -12.01 4.33 -7.81
C ALA A 283 -12.16 2.81 -7.92
N ILE A 284 -11.39 2.17 -8.81
CA ILE A 284 -11.37 0.72 -8.98
C ILE A 284 -10.92 0.02 -7.70
N THR A 285 -9.82 0.48 -7.07
CA THR A 285 -9.30 -0.18 -5.86
C THR A 285 -10.22 -0.03 -4.67
N VAL A 286 -10.80 1.16 -4.46
CA VAL A 286 -11.74 1.41 -3.35
C VAL A 286 -13.02 0.61 -3.55
N ALA A 287 -13.59 0.61 -4.77
CA ALA A 287 -14.75 -0.21 -5.08
C ALA A 287 -14.48 -1.69 -4.83
N PHE A 288 -13.30 -2.18 -5.25
CA PHE A 288 -12.88 -3.55 -5.00
C PHE A 288 -12.79 -3.87 -3.49
N HIS A 289 -12.17 -3.00 -2.68
CA HIS A 289 -12.09 -3.21 -1.23
C HIS A 289 -13.48 -3.31 -0.59
N ILE A 290 -14.41 -2.44 -0.97
CA ILE A 290 -15.78 -2.44 -0.44
C ILE A 290 -16.52 -3.72 -0.86
N LEU A 291 -16.49 -4.07 -2.16
CA LEU A 291 -17.20 -5.24 -2.69
C LEU A 291 -16.68 -6.55 -2.10
N VAL A 292 -15.35 -6.68 -1.99
CA VAL A 292 -14.71 -7.91 -1.53
C VAL A 292 -14.65 -7.98 -0.01
N GLY A 293 -14.28 -6.90 0.67
CA GLY A 293 -13.96 -6.89 2.11
C GLY A 293 -15.13 -6.60 3.04
N SER A 294 -16.30 -6.21 2.50
CA SER A 294 -17.49 -5.87 3.29
C SER A 294 -17.92 -6.98 4.24
N ARG A 295 -17.87 -8.26 3.83
CA ARG A 295 -18.29 -9.38 4.69
C ARG A 295 -17.44 -9.49 5.97
N ALA A 296 -16.13 -9.30 5.85
CA ALA A 296 -15.25 -9.27 7.02
C ALA A 296 -15.48 -8.02 7.87
N ALA A 297 -15.63 -6.85 7.24
CA ALA A 297 -15.88 -5.60 7.94
C ALA A 297 -17.18 -5.63 8.76
N THR A 298 -18.24 -6.25 8.25
CA THR A 298 -19.53 -6.39 8.95
C THR A 298 -19.49 -7.35 10.13
N ARG A 299 -18.56 -8.31 10.18
CA ARG A 299 -18.41 -9.23 11.33
C ARG A 299 -17.75 -8.56 12.54
N ALA A 300 -17.09 -7.42 12.34
CA ALA A 300 -16.35 -6.71 13.37
C ALA A 300 -17.13 -5.55 14.03
N LEU A 301 -18.28 -5.19 13.45
CA LEU A 301 -19.26 -4.25 14.02
C LEU A 301 -20.28 -5.01 14.87
#